data_AF-A0A235F431-F1
#
_entry.id   AF-A0A235F431-F1
#
_cell.length_a   1.000
_cell.length_b   1.000
_cell.length_c   1.000
_cell.angle_alpha   90.00
_cell.angle_beta   90.00
_cell.angle_gamma   90.00
#
_symmetry.space_group_name_H-M   'P 1'
#
loop_
_entity.id
_entity.type
_entity.pdbx_description
1 polymer ?
#
loop_
_entity_poly.entity_id
_entity_poly.type
_entity_poly.pdbx_seq_one_letter_code
_entity_poly.pdbx_strand_id
1 'polypeptide(L)' 'MAVFNDNGYIMCGALDVALLNDKLADRKIIAGRAVGVRTIEQLLDAPLESITHEAYAIGIETGMKGRDALLKMV' A
#
# COMPACT_ATOMS: atom_id res chain seq x y z
N MET A 1 1.24 -12.04 -0.15
CA MET A 1 2.57 -11.52 0.23
C MET A 1 2.41 -10.07 0.63
N ALA A 2 3.05 -9.67 1.72
CA ALA A 2 3.04 -8.29 2.20
C ALA A 2 4.44 -7.92 2.69
N VAL A 3 4.76 -6.63 2.64
CA VAL A 3 5.94 -6.01 3.27
C VAL A 3 5.43 -4.87 4.12
N PHE A 4 5.90 -4.77 5.36
CA PHE A 4 5.38 -3.83 6.34
C PHE A 4 6.51 -3.24 7.18
N ASN A 5 6.23 -2.08 7.76
CA ASN A 5 6.97 -1.50 8.87
C ASN A 5 5.99 -1.26 10.03
N ASP A 6 6.40 -0.50 11.04
CA ASP A 6 5.58 -0.24 12.23
C ASP A 6 4.34 0.62 11.94
N ASN A 7 4.31 1.34 10.81
CA ASN A 7 3.29 2.34 10.49
C ASN A 7 2.31 1.90 9.40
N GLY A 8 2.73 1.03 8.48
CA GLY A 8 1.92 0.64 7.35
C GLY A 8 2.50 -0.53 6.55
N TYR A 9 1.83 -0.86 5.45
CA TYR A 9 2.24 -2.00 4.62
C TYR A 9 1.86 -1.88 3.16
N ILE A 10 2.61 -2.59 2.30
CA ILE A 10 2.22 -2.86 0.93
C ILE A 10 1.93 -4.35 0.76
N MET A 11 0.96 -4.68 -0.09
CA MET A 11 0.54 -6.07 -0.30
C MET A 11 0.24 -6.34 -1.77
N CYS A 12 0.37 -7.60 -2.18
CA CYS A 12 -0.06 -8.04 -3.51
C CYS A 12 -1.57 -7.87 -3.71
N GLY A 13 -2.07 -8.16 -4.92
CA GLY A 13 -3.46 -7.92 -5.35
C GLY A 13 -4.60 -8.54 -4.52
N ALA A 14 -4.28 -9.31 -3.48
CA ALA A 14 -5.24 -9.81 -2.49
C ALA A 14 -5.70 -8.74 -1.48
N LEU A 15 -5.03 -7.58 -1.43
CA LEU A 15 -5.46 -6.47 -0.60
C LEU A 15 -6.70 -5.79 -1.20
N ASP A 16 -7.73 -5.62 -0.37
CA ASP A 16 -8.94 -4.88 -0.75
C ASP A 16 -8.88 -3.46 -0.18
N VAL A 17 -8.32 -2.53 -0.97
CA VAL A 17 -8.18 -1.12 -0.57
C VAL A 17 -9.55 -0.43 -0.44
N ALA A 18 -10.53 -0.81 -1.26
CA ALA A 18 -11.88 -0.23 -1.19
C ALA A 18 -12.54 -0.60 0.13
N LEU A 19 -12.44 -1.86 0.57
CA LEU A 19 -12.92 -2.26 1.90
C LEU A 19 -12.28 -1.43 3.03
N LEU A 20 -10.95 -1.21 2.96
CA LEU A 20 -10.24 -0.41 3.97
C LEU A 20 -10.75 1.04 4.00
N ASN A 21 -10.94 1.65 2.82
CA ASN A 21 -11.39 3.04 2.70
C ASN A 21 -12.89 3.23 3.00
N ASP A 22 -13.74 2.24 2.71
CA ASP A 22 -15.19 2.41 2.79
C ASP A 22 -15.78 1.89 4.10
N LYS A 23 -15.28 0.73 4.57
CA LYS A 23 -15.86 0.04 5.73
C LYS A 23 -15.00 0.13 6.99
N LEU A 24 -13.72 0.40 6.84
CA LEU A 24 -12.75 0.41 7.95
C LEU A 24 -11.93 1.71 8.03
N ALA A 25 -12.44 2.81 7.46
CA ALA A 25 -11.75 4.10 7.42
C ALA A 25 -11.42 4.64 8.82
N ASP A 26 -12.25 4.33 9.82
CA ASP A 26 -12.02 4.70 11.21
C ASP A 26 -10.72 4.14 11.78
N ARG A 27 -10.21 3.03 11.21
CA ARG A 27 -8.95 2.40 11.61
C ARG A 27 -7.71 3.12 11.07
N LYS A 28 -7.88 4.06 10.13
CA LYS A 28 -6.81 4.88 9.57
C LYS A 28 -5.59 4.07 9.09
N ILE A 29 -5.85 3.04 8.29
CA ILE A 29 -4.81 2.09 7.87
C ILE A 29 -3.99 2.69 6.73
N ILE A 30 -2.66 2.77 6.91
CA ILE A 30 -1.74 3.14 5.83
C ILE A 30 -1.37 1.88 5.04
N ALA A 31 -1.98 1.72 3.87
CA ALA A 31 -1.69 0.59 2.99
C ALA A 31 -1.71 0.92 1.49
N GLY A 32 -0.99 0.12 0.72
CA GLY A 32 -0.94 0.14 -0.75
C GLY A 32 -0.98 -1.25 -1.38
N ARG A 33 -1.61 -1.36 -2.55
CA ARG A 33 -1.77 -2.61 -3.32
C ARG A 33 -0.96 -2.58 -4.60
N ALA A 34 -0.22 -3.65 -4.88
CA ALA A 34 0.38 -3.90 -6.18
C ALA A 34 -0.20 -5.19 -6.82
N VAL A 35 -0.41 -5.17 -8.13
CA VAL A 35 -0.95 -6.30 -8.90
C VAL A 35 0.11 -6.90 -9.83
N GLY A 36 -0.07 -8.15 -10.25
CA GLY A 36 0.86 -8.81 -11.19
C GLY A 36 2.20 -9.26 -10.59
N VAL A 37 2.37 -9.20 -9.27
CA VAL A 37 3.62 -9.55 -8.57
C VAL A 37 3.59 -10.97 -8.02
N ARG A 38 4.75 -11.65 -8.06
CA ARG A 38 4.94 -13.03 -7.60
C ARG A 38 6.08 -13.20 -6.59
N THR A 39 6.92 -12.18 -6.42
CA THR A 39 8.01 -12.16 -5.41
C THR A 39 7.99 -10.87 -4.60
N ILE A 40 8.76 -10.84 -3.51
CA ILE A 40 8.91 -9.63 -2.68
C ILE A 40 9.63 -8.53 -3.44
N GLU A 41 10.66 -8.86 -4.22
CA GLU A 41 11.38 -7.90 -5.06
C GLU A 41 10.44 -7.24 -6.06
N GLN A 42 9.57 -8.03 -6.70
CA GLN A 42 8.54 -7.50 -7.61
C GLN A 42 7.54 -6.60 -6.88
N LEU A 43 7.09 -6.97 -5.67
CA LEU A 43 6.21 -6.11 -4.86
C LEU A 43 6.88 -4.79 -4.48
N LEU A 44 8.17 -4.82 -4.13
CA LEU A 44 8.96 -3.63 -3.83
C LEU A 44 9.15 -2.75 -5.08
N ASP A 45 9.35 -3.33 -6.25
CA ASP A 45 9.58 -2.61 -7.51
C ASP A 45 8.33 -2.17 -8.25
N ALA A 46 7.19 -2.82 -8.02
CA ALA A 46 5.98 -2.55 -8.75
C ALA A 46 5.36 -1.20 -8.36
N PRO A 47 4.70 -0.52 -9.31
CA PRO A 47 3.85 0.61 -8.99
C PRO A 47 2.63 0.15 -8.17
N LEU A 48 2.27 0.93 -7.15
CA LEU A 48 1.03 0.73 -6.40
C LEU A 48 -0.16 1.07 -7.30
N GLU A 49 -1.03 0.11 -7.52
CA GLU A 49 -2.24 0.26 -8.33
C GLU A 49 -3.35 0.97 -7.56
N SER A 50 -3.45 0.74 -6.25
CA SER A 50 -4.41 1.41 -5.37
C SER A 50 -3.82 1.65 -3.98
N ILE A 51 -4.28 2.71 -3.31
CA ILE A 51 -3.81 3.13 -1.99
C ILE A 51 -4.97 3.57 -1.09
N THR A 52 -4.75 3.45 0.21
CA THR A 52 -5.68 3.96 1.24
C THR A 52 -5.69 5.48 1.31
N HIS A 53 -6.76 6.06 1.87
CA HIS A 53 -6.85 7.51 2.07
C HIS A 53 -5.72 8.03 2.97
N GLU A 54 -5.34 7.26 3.98
CA GLU A 54 -4.28 7.61 4.92
C GLU A 54 -2.90 7.57 4.27
N ALA A 55 -2.65 6.60 3.38
CA ALA A 55 -1.44 6.60 2.56
C ALA A 55 -1.38 7.85 1.67
N TYR A 56 -2.50 8.25 1.06
CA TYR A 56 -2.56 9.49 0.26
C TYR A 56 -2.27 10.74 1.10
N ALA A 57 -2.81 10.82 2.32
CA ALA A 57 -2.62 11.97 3.21
C ALA A 57 -1.16 12.21 3.62
N ILE A 58 -0.31 11.19 3.60
CA ILE A 58 1.14 11.28 3.88
C ILE A 58 1.99 11.40 2.60
N GLY A 59 1.35 11.63 1.46
CA GLY A 59 2.01 11.88 0.17
C GLY A 59 2.51 10.62 -0.53
N ILE A 60 1.86 9.48 -0.31
CA ILE A 60 1.96 8.30 -1.20
C ILE A 60 0.93 8.48 -2.31
N GLU A 61 1.30 8.16 -3.55
CA GLU A 61 0.42 8.34 -4.72
C GLU A 61 0.26 7.01 -5.47
N THR A 62 -0.84 6.86 -6.21
CA THR A 62 -0.98 5.74 -7.15
C THR A 62 0.10 5.82 -8.22
N GLY A 63 0.66 4.68 -8.62
CA GLY A 63 1.83 4.60 -9.47
C GLY A 63 3.17 4.72 -8.72
N MET A 64 3.17 5.11 -7.44
CA MET A 64 4.40 5.15 -6.64
C MET A 64 4.97 3.75 -6.46
N LYS A 65 6.30 3.66 -6.51
CA LYS A 65 7.02 2.41 -6.29
C LYS A 65 6.87 1.92 -4.85
N GLY A 66 6.68 0.62 -4.63
CA GLY A 66 6.46 0.06 -3.30
C GLY A 66 7.53 0.44 -2.26
N ARG A 67 8.81 0.42 -2.64
CA ARG A 67 9.94 0.86 -1.79
C ARG A 67 9.79 2.30 -1.31
N ASP A 68 9.44 3.19 -2.23
CA ASP A 68 9.37 4.62 -1.98
C ASP A 68 8.15 4.95 -1.11
N ALA A 69 7.06 4.20 -1.32
CA ALA A 69 5.88 4.27 -0.46
C ALA A 69 6.19 3.85 0.98
N LEU A 70 6.91 2.74 1.19
CA LEU A 70 7.28 2.27 2.54
C LEU A 70 8.13 3.30 3.31
N LEU A 71 9.03 4.02 2.63
CA LEU A 71 9.85 5.07 3.26
C LEU A 71 9.05 6.30 3.70
N LYS A 72 7.86 6.51 3.15
CA LYS A 72 6.94 7.60 3.52
C LYS A 72 6.02 7.25 4.68
N MET A 73 5.92 5.98 5.07
CA MET A 73 5.08 5.52 6.18
C MET A 73 5.79 5.81 7.52
N VAL A 74 5.77 7.07 7.96
CA VAL A 74 6.37 7.59 9.21
C VAL A 74 5.33 7.99 10.25
#